data_AF-A0A0B7A947-F1
#
_entry.id   AF-A0A0B7A947-F1
#
_cell.length_a   1.000
_cell.length_b   1.000
_cell.length_c   1.000
_cell.angle_alpha   90.00
_cell.angle_beta   90.00
_cell.angle_gamma   90.00
#
_symmetry.space_group_name_H-M   'P 1'
#
loop_
_entity.id
_entity.type
_entity.pdbx_description
1 polymer ?
#
loop_
_entity_poly.entity_id
_entity_poly.type
_entity_poly.pdbx_seq_one_letter_code
_entity_poly.pdbx_strand_id
1 'polypeptide(L)'
;MLVRHHESTQDLEYKHLAALQKMKDEQLKKQHETERDNQTDYNLCAEADLRKKHALEVKHQPRSLKAKEIQIRKQFNEAVKTQQRQYKALKDHILQNTPKNEQKTVVKKLKEEQLRKLAALGDQYEASIAEMLQQQNVRLDETQMADANELRNRLQQELELLIAYQSKIKMHTEAQHQRERKVLEERVSLRRALLEQKMEEERVTFDKEEQDKRSQLQERQSKELKTFDIETTAMGLKAVEVVQASLEQVDDDISIRGSMLSLSGSSSSNSFTSHTPL
;
A
#
# COMPACT_ATOMS: atom_id res chain seq x y z
N MET A 1 29.89 2.39 -31.26
CA MET A 1 28.56 2.90 -31.66
C MET A 1 27.45 1.98 -31.16
N LEU A 2 27.51 0.67 -31.39
CA LEU A 2 26.50 -0.31 -30.96
C LEU A 2 26.23 -0.34 -29.45
N VAL A 3 27.28 -0.34 -28.61
CA VAL A 3 27.12 -0.32 -27.14
C VAL A 3 26.35 0.91 -26.66
N ARG A 4 26.62 2.09 -27.24
CA ARG A 4 25.90 3.34 -26.89
C ARG A 4 24.43 3.30 -27.28
N HIS A 5 24.08 2.70 -28.42
CA HIS A 5 22.68 2.50 -28.80
C HIS A 5 21.97 1.54 -27.84
N HIS A 6 22.64 0.46 -27.44
CA HIS A 6 22.12 -0.46 -26.45
C HIS A 6 21.84 0.24 -25.11
N GLU A 7 22.80 1.04 -24.60
CA GLU A 7 22.64 1.82 -23.37
C GLU A 7 21.45 2.80 -23.47
N SER A 8 21.34 3.54 -24.58
CA SER A 8 20.20 4.44 -24.80
C SER A 8 18.86 3.70 -24.85
N THR A 9 18.83 2.48 -25.39
CA THR A 9 17.60 1.66 -25.49
C THR A 9 17.23 1.10 -24.12
N GLN A 10 18.22 0.59 -23.39
CA GLN A 10 18.09 0.13 -22.02
C GLN A 10 17.48 1.22 -21.13
N ASP A 11 18.02 2.43 -21.17
CA ASP A 11 17.53 3.56 -20.38
C ASP A 11 16.06 3.88 -20.69
N LEU A 12 15.66 3.82 -21.96
CA LEU A 12 14.29 4.06 -22.37
C LEU A 12 13.36 2.95 -21.85
N GLU A 13 13.76 1.69 -21.92
CA GLU A 13 12.99 0.55 -21.41
C GLU A 13 12.77 0.66 -19.89
N TYR A 14 13.80 1.00 -19.12
CA TYR A 14 13.67 1.21 -17.67
C TYR A 14 12.80 2.41 -17.32
N LYS A 15 12.95 3.53 -18.04
CA LYS A 15 12.09 4.72 -17.84
C LYS A 15 10.63 4.40 -18.12
N HIS A 16 10.35 3.63 -19.18
CA HIS A 16 8.99 3.22 -19.52
C HIS A 16 8.40 2.31 -18.46
N LEU A 17 9.14 1.29 -18.00
CA LEU A 17 8.69 0.42 -16.91
C LEU A 17 8.41 1.21 -15.64
N ALA A 18 9.31 2.09 -15.23
CA ALA A 18 9.14 2.94 -14.06
C ALA A 18 7.92 3.87 -14.17
N ALA A 19 7.67 4.45 -15.34
CA ALA A 19 6.50 5.29 -15.58
C ALA A 19 5.18 4.51 -15.46
N LEU A 20 5.14 3.28 -16.01
CA LEU A 20 3.96 2.41 -15.88
C LEU A 20 3.71 1.98 -14.43
N GLN A 21 4.76 1.57 -13.71
CA GLN A 21 4.64 1.19 -12.30
C GLN A 21 4.17 2.35 -11.44
N LYS A 22 4.72 3.56 -11.66
CA LYS A 22 4.29 4.78 -10.99
C LYS A 22 2.81 5.08 -11.23
N MET A 23 2.34 4.99 -12.48
CA MET A 23 0.92 5.20 -12.80
C MET A 23 0.02 4.20 -12.07
N LYS A 24 0.41 2.92 -12.05
CA LYS A 24 -0.33 1.87 -11.31
C LYS A 24 -0.36 2.14 -9.81
N ASP A 25 0.77 2.54 -9.22
CA ASP A 25 0.86 2.88 -7.79
C ASP A 25 0.00 4.09 -7.43
N GLU A 26 -0.01 5.12 -8.27
CA GLU A 26 -0.87 6.30 -8.10
C GLU A 26 -2.36 5.95 -8.19
N GLN A 27 -2.74 5.10 -9.15
CA GLN A 27 -4.11 4.61 -9.27
C GLN A 27 -4.52 3.78 -8.06
N LEU A 28 -3.67 2.85 -7.62
CA LEU A 28 -3.92 2.02 -6.45
C LEU A 28 -4.06 2.87 -5.18
N LYS A 29 -3.21 3.88 -5.02
CA LYS A 29 -3.29 4.83 -3.91
C LYS A 29 -4.63 5.56 -3.90
N LYS A 30 -5.04 6.12 -5.05
CA LYS A 30 -6.34 6.82 -5.18
C LYS A 30 -7.51 5.89 -4.86
N GLN A 31 -7.48 4.65 -5.38
CA GLN A 31 -8.50 3.66 -5.08
C GLN A 31 -8.58 3.40 -3.57
N HIS A 32 -7.45 3.14 -2.91
CA HIS A 32 -7.42 2.91 -1.47
C HIS A 32 -7.90 4.12 -0.66
N GLU A 33 -7.61 5.34 -1.10
CA GLU A 33 -8.14 6.57 -0.49
C GLU A 33 -9.66 6.63 -0.62
N THR A 34 -10.21 6.45 -1.83
CA THR A 34 -11.67 6.44 -2.06
C THR A 34 -12.39 5.37 -1.23
N GLU A 35 -11.81 4.16 -1.12
CA GLU A 35 -12.38 3.10 -0.29
C GLU A 35 -12.44 3.49 1.20
N ARG A 36 -11.42 4.19 1.71
CA ARG A 36 -11.39 4.68 3.11
C ARG A 36 -12.36 5.82 3.34
N ASP A 37 -12.47 6.74 2.39
CA ASP A 37 -13.43 7.84 2.46
C ASP A 37 -14.86 7.28 2.49
N ASN A 38 -15.17 6.33 1.61
CA ASN A 38 -16.45 5.63 1.60
C ASN A 38 -16.74 4.91 2.92
N GLN A 39 -15.75 4.23 3.52
CA GLN A 39 -15.92 3.59 4.82
C GLN A 39 -16.19 4.62 5.91
N THR A 40 -15.53 5.78 5.86
CA THR A 40 -15.73 6.86 6.84
C THR A 40 -17.15 7.43 6.73
N ASP A 41 -17.62 7.70 5.52
CA ASP A 41 -18.98 8.19 5.27
C ASP A 41 -20.04 7.16 5.68
N TYR A 42 -19.81 5.88 5.39
CA TYR A 42 -20.66 4.79 5.84
C TYR A 42 -20.75 4.74 7.37
N ASN A 43 -19.62 4.81 8.06
CA ASN A 43 -19.56 4.81 9.53
C ASN A 43 -20.35 6.00 10.11
N LEU A 44 -20.16 7.20 9.56
CA LEU A 44 -20.86 8.41 10.01
C LEU A 44 -22.38 8.28 9.82
N CYS A 45 -22.82 7.75 8.68
CA CYS A 45 -24.24 7.50 8.42
C CYS A 45 -24.80 6.48 9.41
N ALA A 46 -24.12 5.35 9.61
CA ALA A 46 -24.58 4.28 10.50
C ALA A 46 -24.70 4.77 11.96
N GLU A 47 -23.75 5.55 12.44
CA GLU A 47 -23.83 6.16 13.76
C GLU A 47 -24.95 7.21 13.87
N ALA A 48 -25.18 8.00 12.81
CA ALA A 48 -26.27 8.97 12.79
C ALA A 48 -27.64 8.30 12.84
N ASP A 49 -27.82 7.21 12.12
CA ASP A 49 -29.04 6.40 12.15
C ASP A 49 -29.27 5.78 13.53
N LEU A 50 -28.21 5.29 14.18
CA LEU A 50 -28.30 4.78 15.55
C LEU A 50 -28.68 5.89 16.54
N ARG A 51 -28.04 7.06 16.46
CA ARG A 51 -28.38 8.23 17.29
C ARG A 51 -29.84 8.65 17.10
N LYS A 52 -30.34 8.62 15.86
CA LYS A 52 -31.74 8.92 15.54
C LYS A 52 -32.69 7.89 16.15
N LYS A 53 -32.37 6.59 16.09
CA LYS A 53 -33.13 5.52 16.74
C LYS A 53 -33.21 5.76 18.26
N HIS A 54 -32.07 5.99 18.91
CA HIS A 54 -32.01 6.26 20.35
C HIS A 54 -32.83 7.49 20.77
N ALA A 55 -32.73 8.58 20.00
CA ALA A 55 -33.51 9.79 20.26
C ALA A 55 -35.03 9.55 20.18
N LEU A 56 -35.48 8.70 19.25
CA LEU A 56 -36.90 8.33 19.15
C LEU A 56 -37.33 7.48 20.35
N GLU A 57 -36.53 6.51 20.80
CA GLU A 57 -36.83 5.69 21.97
C GLU A 57 -37.00 6.54 23.23
N VAL A 58 -36.07 7.46 23.49
CA VAL A 58 -36.16 8.43 24.59
C VAL A 58 -37.41 9.29 24.48
N LYS A 59 -37.78 9.74 23.27
CA LYS A 59 -39.01 10.53 23.04
C LYS A 59 -40.28 9.72 23.32
N HIS A 60 -40.28 8.42 23.03
CA HIS A 60 -41.44 7.55 23.22
C HIS A 60 -41.58 7.04 24.67
N GLN A 61 -40.47 6.94 25.41
CA GLN A 61 -40.43 6.38 26.76
C GLN A 61 -41.39 7.06 27.77
N PRO A 62 -41.49 8.41 27.89
CA PRO A 62 -42.39 9.04 28.85
C PRO A 62 -43.86 8.66 28.66
N ARG A 63 -44.30 8.45 27.42
CA ARG A 63 -45.69 8.05 27.13
C ARG A 63 -45.98 6.64 27.64
N SER A 64 -45.05 5.71 27.42
CA SER A 64 -45.14 4.33 27.90
C SER A 64 -45.13 4.27 29.42
N LEU A 65 -44.21 5.01 30.06
CA LEU A 65 -44.10 5.07 31.52
C LEU A 65 -45.33 5.68 32.18
N LYS A 66 -45.87 6.76 31.61
CA LYS A 66 -47.10 7.39 32.10
C LYS A 66 -48.30 6.43 32.03
N ALA A 67 -48.41 5.59 30.99
CA ALA A 67 -49.46 4.60 30.90
C ALA A 67 -49.36 3.55 32.03
N LYS A 68 -48.15 3.06 32.32
CA LYS A 68 -47.89 2.13 33.44
C LYS A 68 -48.18 2.79 34.79
N GLU A 69 -47.75 4.04 34.97
CA GLU A 69 -48.02 4.80 36.20
C GLU A 69 -49.53 4.93 36.48
N ILE A 70 -50.32 5.27 35.46
CA ILE A 70 -51.78 5.37 35.58
C ILE A 70 -52.39 4.01 36.00
N GLN A 71 -51.88 2.91 35.46
CA GLN A 71 -52.34 1.57 35.83
C GLN A 71 -52.04 1.25 37.31
N ILE A 72 -50.84 1.57 37.79
CA ILE A 72 -50.45 1.39 39.19
C ILE A 72 -51.32 2.25 40.11
N ARG A 73 -51.56 3.52 39.75
CA ARG A 73 -52.46 4.42 40.49
C ARG A 73 -53.90 3.89 40.52
N LYS A 74 -54.38 3.25 39.45
CA LYS A 74 -55.71 2.62 39.44
C LYS A 74 -55.79 1.46 40.44
N GLN A 75 -54.76 0.60 40.46
CA GLN A 75 -54.67 -0.50 41.43
C GLN A 75 -54.63 0.02 42.87
N PHE A 76 -53.86 1.09 43.14
CA PHE A 76 -53.85 1.76 44.45
C PHE A 76 -55.26 2.20 44.87
N ASN A 77 -55.99 2.88 43.99
CA ASN A 77 -57.36 3.33 44.29
C ASN A 77 -58.32 2.17 44.60
N GLU A 78 -58.18 1.03 43.91
CA GLU A 78 -58.96 -0.18 44.17
C GLU A 78 -58.60 -0.82 45.52
N ALA A 79 -57.31 -0.83 45.88
CA ALA A 79 -56.81 -1.29 47.17
C ALA A 79 -57.33 -0.40 48.32
N VAL A 80 -57.29 0.92 48.17
CA VAL A 80 -57.84 1.89 49.14
C VAL A 80 -59.34 1.65 49.37
N LYS A 81 -60.14 1.50 48.29
CA LYS A 81 -61.58 1.21 48.41
C LYS A 81 -61.86 -0.11 49.14
N THR A 82 -61.00 -1.10 48.93
CA THR A 82 -61.10 -2.39 49.61
C THR A 82 -60.78 -2.25 51.10
N GLN A 83 -59.70 -1.53 51.43
CA GLN A 83 -59.30 -1.28 52.82
C GLN A 83 -60.32 -0.44 53.59
N GLN A 84 -60.99 0.52 52.94
CA GLN A 84 -62.10 1.28 53.53
C GLN A 84 -63.30 0.39 53.84
N ARG A 85 -63.68 -0.52 52.95
CA ARG A 85 -64.76 -1.51 53.20
C ARG A 85 -64.41 -2.45 54.35
N GLN A 86 -63.18 -2.96 54.37
CA GLN A 86 -62.68 -3.81 55.46
C GLN A 86 -62.66 -3.08 56.80
N TYR A 87 -62.21 -1.82 56.84
CA TYR A 87 -62.25 -0.99 58.05
C TYR A 87 -63.68 -0.83 58.59
N LYS A 88 -64.66 -0.54 57.71
CA LYS A 88 -66.06 -0.37 58.13
C LYS A 88 -66.59 -1.66 58.76
N ALA A 89 -66.40 -2.81 58.09
CA ALA A 89 -66.81 -4.11 58.61
C ALA A 89 -66.13 -4.46 59.94
N LEU A 90 -64.81 -4.23 60.06
CA LEU A 90 -64.04 -4.49 61.28
C LEU A 90 -64.52 -3.61 62.44
N LYS A 91 -64.74 -2.32 62.18
CA LYS A 91 -65.24 -1.37 63.17
C LYS A 91 -66.62 -1.78 63.69
N ASP A 92 -67.54 -2.15 62.79
CA ASP A 92 -68.90 -2.55 63.16
C ASP A 92 -68.89 -3.81 64.05
N HIS A 93 -68.10 -4.83 63.67
CA HIS A 93 -67.93 -6.05 64.46
C HIS A 93 -67.33 -5.80 65.85
N ILE A 94 -66.30 -4.95 65.95
CA ILE A 94 -65.67 -4.65 67.25
C ILE A 94 -66.63 -3.88 68.16
N LEU A 95 -67.40 -2.93 67.61
CA LEU A 95 -68.36 -2.14 68.40
C LEU A 95 -69.52 -2.96 68.96
N GLN A 96 -69.97 -4.00 68.25
CA GLN A 96 -71.00 -4.93 68.75
C GLN A 96 -70.57 -5.65 70.04
N ASN A 97 -69.27 -5.89 70.21
CA ASN A 97 -68.71 -6.62 71.34
C ASN A 97 -68.04 -5.72 72.41
N THR A 98 -68.09 -4.39 72.24
CA THR A 98 -67.43 -3.44 73.14
C THR A 98 -68.44 -2.68 74.00
N PRO A 99 -68.28 -2.61 75.33
CA PRO A 99 -69.18 -1.84 76.20
C PRO A 99 -69.12 -0.32 75.92
N LYS A 100 -70.27 0.36 76.06
CA LYS A 100 -70.48 1.75 75.60
C LYS A 100 -69.46 2.77 76.13
N ASN A 101 -68.99 2.59 77.36
CA ASN A 101 -67.98 3.46 78.01
C ASN A 101 -66.60 3.39 77.32
N GLU A 102 -66.27 2.30 76.64
CA GLU A 102 -64.96 2.08 75.99
C GLU A 102 -64.98 2.34 74.47
N GLN A 103 -66.15 2.34 73.84
CA GLN A 103 -66.32 2.46 72.39
C GLN A 103 -65.62 3.68 71.78
N LYS A 104 -65.62 4.83 72.46
CA LYS A 104 -64.95 6.06 71.98
C LYS A 104 -63.44 5.86 71.79
N THR A 105 -62.79 5.23 72.76
CA THR A 105 -61.35 4.95 72.74
C THR A 105 -61.01 3.95 71.64
N VAL A 106 -61.83 2.90 71.50
CA VAL A 106 -61.64 1.87 70.47
C VAL A 106 -61.80 2.46 69.06
N VAL A 107 -62.82 3.29 68.81
CA VAL A 107 -63.00 3.95 67.50
C VAL A 107 -61.82 4.85 67.16
N LYS A 108 -61.27 5.59 68.14
CA LYS A 108 -60.10 6.43 67.93
C LYS A 108 -58.90 5.60 67.48
N LYS A 109 -58.58 4.51 68.20
CA LYS A 109 -57.50 3.58 67.85
C LYS A 109 -57.69 2.96 66.46
N LEU A 110 -58.91 2.54 66.13
CA LEU A 110 -59.22 1.96 64.81
C LEU A 110 -59.02 2.98 63.68
N LYS A 111 -59.38 4.25 63.89
CA LYS A 111 -59.14 5.33 62.90
C LYS A 111 -57.65 5.62 62.72
N GLU A 112 -56.90 5.71 63.81
CA GLU A 112 -55.45 5.90 63.77
C GLU A 112 -54.76 4.75 63.01
N GLU A 113 -55.17 3.51 63.27
CA GLU A 113 -54.68 2.32 62.57
C GLU A 113 -55.06 2.33 61.08
N GLN A 114 -56.28 2.74 60.74
CA GLN A 114 -56.73 2.89 59.35
C GLN A 114 -55.87 3.91 58.60
N LEU A 115 -55.64 5.08 59.19
CA LEU A 115 -54.81 6.13 58.60
C LEU A 115 -53.37 5.65 58.39
N ARG A 116 -52.79 4.98 59.39
CA ARG A 116 -51.45 4.39 59.28
C ARG A 116 -51.36 3.36 58.15
N LYS A 117 -52.35 2.46 58.03
CA LYS A 117 -52.38 1.46 56.95
C LYS A 117 -52.54 2.09 55.57
N LEU A 118 -53.40 3.10 55.43
CA LEU A 118 -53.57 3.83 54.17
C LEU A 118 -52.31 4.62 53.78
N ALA A 119 -51.63 5.23 54.75
CA ALA A 119 -50.34 5.90 54.51
C ALA A 119 -49.27 4.90 54.05
N ALA A 120 -49.11 3.78 54.77
CA ALA A 120 -48.16 2.74 54.38
C ALA A 120 -48.46 2.14 52.99
N LEU A 121 -49.75 1.99 52.64
CA LEU A 121 -50.15 1.58 51.30
C LEU A 121 -49.76 2.62 50.25
N GLY A 122 -49.98 3.91 50.54
CA GLY A 122 -49.54 5.01 49.68
C GLY A 122 -48.05 4.95 49.41
N ASP A 123 -47.24 4.87 50.47
CA ASP A 123 -45.77 4.80 50.39
C ASP A 123 -45.29 3.61 49.55
N GLN A 124 -45.93 2.44 49.68
CA GLN A 124 -45.60 1.25 48.88
C GLN A 124 -45.85 1.46 47.38
N TYR A 125 -46.98 2.08 47.02
CA TYR A 125 -47.31 2.34 45.62
C TYR A 125 -46.45 3.46 45.03
N GLU A 126 -46.12 4.49 45.80
CA GLU A 126 -45.17 5.53 45.39
C GLU A 126 -43.77 4.96 45.17
N ALA A 127 -43.29 4.12 46.10
CA ALA A 127 -42.03 3.40 45.95
C ALA A 127 -42.02 2.50 44.72
N SER A 128 -43.10 1.76 44.46
CA SER A 128 -43.24 0.90 43.28
C SER A 128 -43.20 1.69 41.97
N ILE A 129 -43.83 2.88 41.92
CA ILE A 129 -43.76 3.77 40.75
C ILE A 129 -42.32 4.28 40.56
N ALA A 130 -41.68 4.76 41.63
CA ALA A 130 -40.32 5.29 41.57
C ALA A 130 -39.31 4.23 41.11
N GLU A 131 -39.38 3.03 41.66
CA GLU A 131 -38.53 1.89 41.28
C GLU A 131 -38.75 1.50 39.81
N MET A 132 -40.00 1.41 39.36
CA MET A 132 -40.32 1.10 37.97
C MET A 132 -39.77 2.14 36.99
N LEU A 133 -39.88 3.43 37.32
CA LEU A 133 -39.31 4.52 36.50
C LEU A 133 -37.79 4.44 36.44
N GLN A 134 -37.14 4.25 37.59
CA GLN A 134 -35.68 4.13 37.67
C GLN A 134 -35.17 2.92 36.87
N GLN A 135 -35.76 1.74 37.07
CA GLN A 135 -35.40 0.52 36.34
C GLN A 135 -35.55 0.69 34.82
N GLN A 136 -36.61 1.38 34.38
CA GLN A 136 -36.82 1.60 32.94
C GLN A 136 -35.83 2.59 32.32
N ASN A 137 -35.38 3.60 33.07
CA ASN A 137 -34.32 4.50 32.61
C ASN A 137 -32.98 3.77 32.49
N VAL A 138 -32.57 3.07 33.56
CA VAL A 138 -31.31 2.30 33.57
C VAL A 138 -31.30 1.28 32.44
N ARG A 139 -32.40 0.53 32.25
CA ARG A 139 -32.49 -0.45 31.17
C ARG A 139 -32.38 0.19 29.79
N LEU A 140 -33.01 1.36 29.57
CA LEU A 140 -32.90 2.05 28.29
C LEU A 140 -31.44 2.47 28.02
N ASP A 141 -30.79 3.08 29.01
CA ASP A 141 -29.40 3.51 28.92
C ASP A 141 -28.46 2.31 28.64
N GLU A 142 -28.62 1.21 29.37
CA GLU A 142 -27.85 -0.03 29.17
C GLU A 142 -28.03 -0.58 27.75
N THR A 143 -29.26 -0.63 27.24
CA THR A 143 -29.52 -1.11 25.87
C THR A 143 -28.91 -0.21 24.81
N GLN A 144 -29.00 1.11 24.96
CA GLN A 144 -28.41 2.06 24.02
C GLN A 144 -26.88 2.03 24.04
N MET A 145 -26.28 1.86 25.22
CA MET A 145 -24.84 1.66 25.35
C MET A 145 -24.39 0.35 24.70
N ALA A 146 -25.13 -0.74 24.88
CA ALA A 146 -24.84 -2.02 24.25
C ALA A 146 -24.90 -1.92 22.71
N ASP A 147 -26.00 -1.37 22.17
CA ASP A 147 -26.18 -1.15 20.73
C ASP A 147 -25.04 -0.29 20.14
N ALA A 148 -24.65 0.79 20.82
CA ALA A 148 -23.56 1.66 20.39
C ALA A 148 -22.20 0.95 20.39
N ASN A 149 -21.92 0.15 21.43
CA ASN A 149 -20.70 -0.63 21.51
C ASN A 149 -20.65 -1.71 20.42
N GLU A 150 -21.76 -2.39 20.15
CA GLU A 150 -21.84 -3.39 19.08
C GLU A 150 -21.61 -2.75 17.71
N LEU A 151 -22.25 -1.62 17.42
CA LEU A 151 -22.04 -0.90 16.18
C LEU A 151 -20.57 -0.49 16.03
N ARG A 152 -19.99 0.12 17.07
CA ARG A 152 -18.58 0.54 17.04
C ARG A 152 -17.63 -0.63 16.78
N ASN A 153 -17.86 -1.77 17.43
CA ASN A 153 -17.06 -2.97 17.23
C ASN A 153 -17.20 -3.52 15.81
N ARG A 154 -18.41 -3.53 15.24
CA ARG A 154 -18.66 -3.97 13.87
C ARG A 154 -17.95 -3.08 12.85
N LEU A 155 -18.12 -1.75 12.95
CA LEU A 155 -17.49 -0.79 12.04
C LEU A 155 -15.95 -0.85 12.13
N GLN A 156 -15.41 -1.10 13.32
CA GLN A 156 -13.97 -1.31 13.52
C GLN A 156 -13.47 -2.58 12.82
N GLN A 157 -14.19 -3.70 12.93
CA GLN A 157 -13.84 -4.95 12.26
C GLN A 157 -13.88 -4.81 10.74
N GLU A 158 -14.88 -4.11 10.21
CA GLU A 158 -14.99 -3.81 8.77
C GLU A 158 -13.80 -2.98 8.27
N LEU A 159 -13.39 -1.96 9.04
CA LEU A 159 -12.21 -1.15 8.73
C LEU A 159 -10.92 -1.98 8.75
N GLU A 160 -10.74 -2.85 9.73
CA GLU A 160 -9.59 -3.75 9.82
C GLU A 160 -9.51 -4.70 8.62
N LEU A 161 -10.66 -5.25 8.20
CA LEU A 161 -10.75 -6.10 7.02
C LEU A 161 -10.38 -5.32 5.75
N LEU A 162 -10.87 -4.09 5.61
CA LEU A 162 -10.53 -3.21 4.49
C LEU A 162 -9.01 -2.93 4.45
N ILE A 163 -8.41 -2.57 5.57
CA ILE A 163 -6.96 -2.32 5.66
C ILE A 163 -6.17 -3.58 5.29
N ALA A 164 -6.59 -4.75 5.78
CA ALA A 164 -5.95 -6.02 5.45
C ALA A 164 -6.02 -6.33 3.94
N TYR A 165 -7.19 -6.09 3.34
CA TYR A 165 -7.39 -6.27 1.90
C TYR A 165 -6.50 -5.34 1.07
N GLN A 166 -6.44 -4.05 1.42
CA GLN A 166 -5.59 -3.06 0.77
C GLN A 166 -4.10 -3.41 0.89
N SER A 167 -3.68 -3.87 2.08
CA SER A 167 -2.31 -4.35 2.31
C SER A 167 -1.97 -5.52 1.39
N LYS A 168 -2.89 -6.49 1.25
CA LYS A 168 -2.72 -7.65 0.38
C LYS A 168 -2.56 -7.24 -1.09
N ILE A 169 -3.37 -6.31 -1.60
CA ILE A 169 -3.24 -5.81 -2.98
C ILE A 169 -1.90 -5.11 -3.18
N LYS A 170 -1.51 -4.26 -2.23
CA LYS A 170 -0.23 -3.54 -2.28
C LYS A 170 0.94 -4.53 -2.38
N MET A 171 1.00 -5.53 -1.50
CA MET A 171 2.03 -6.58 -1.55
C MET A 171 2.03 -7.33 -2.88
N HIS A 172 0.85 -7.66 -3.43
CA HIS A 172 0.76 -8.33 -4.73
C HIS A 172 1.30 -7.47 -5.87
N THR A 173 0.97 -6.18 -5.86
CA THR A 173 1.41 -5.20 -6.87
C THR A 173 2.92 -4.99 -6.79
N GLU A 174 3.47 -4.84 -5.59
CA GLU A 174 4.93 -4.76 -5.36
C GLU A 174 5.66 -6.02 -5.85
N ALA A 175 5.11 -7.21 -5.55
CA ALA A 175 5.66 -8.47 -6.03
C ALA A 175 5.61 -8.57 -7.56
N GLN A 176 4.56 -8.05 -8.21
CA GLN A 176 4.49 -7.95 -9.66
C GLN A 176 5.54 -6.98 -10.21
N HIS A 177 5.70 -5.80 -9.61
CA HIS A 177 6.71 -4.82 -10.02
C HIS A 177 8.12 -5.39 -9.95
N GLN A 178 8.44 -6.16 -8.90
CA GLN A 178 9.71 -6.84 -8.76
C GLN A 178 9.93 -7.91 -9.85
N ARG A 179 8.90 -8.69 -10.19
CA ARG A 179 8.99 -9.68 -11.27
C ARG A 179 9.22 -9.01 -12.63
N GLU A 180 8.44 -7.98 -12.97
CA GLU A 180 8.59 -7.23 -14.22
C GLU A 180 10.00 -6.62 -14.34
N ARG A 181 10.53 -6.09 -13.24
CA ARG A 181 11.89 -5.54 -13.19
C ARG A 181 12.96 -6.61 -13.44
N LYS A 182 12.86 -7.76 -12.78
CA LYS A 182 13.82 -8.87 -13.00
C LYS A 182 13.82 -9.36 -14.44
N VAL A 183 12.64 -9.53 -15.04
CA VAL A 183 12.51 -9.93 -16.45
C VAL A 183 13.15 -8.90 -17.38
N LEU A 184 13.01 -7.60 -17.09
CA LEU A 184 13.67 -6.55 -17.85
C LEU A 184 15.20 -6.61 -17.68
N GLU A 185 15.69 -6.78 -16.45
CA GLU A 185 17.12 -6.92 -16.13
C GLU A 185 17.75 -8.13 -16.87
N GLU A 186 17.08 -9.28 -16.86
CA GLU A 186 17.49 -10.48 -17.59
C GLU A 186 17.53 -10.25 -19.11
N ARG A 187 16.50 -9.60 -19.66
CA ARG A 187 16.45 -9.30 -21.10
C ARG A 187 17.57 -8.34 -21.53
N VAL A 188 17.81 -7.29 -20.74
CA VAL A 188 18.85 -6.31 -21.01
C VAL A 188 20.24 -6.95 -20.91
N SER A 189 20.49 -7.74 -19.86
CA SER A 189 21.77 -8.43 -19.67
C SER A 189 22.06 -9.45 -20.77
N LEU A 190 21.08 -10.26 -21.16
CA LEU A 190 21.23 -11.19 -22.29
C LEU A 190 21.56 -10.45 -23.58
N ARG A 191 20.83 -9.35 -23.88
CA ARG A 191 21.09 -8.54 -25.07
C ARG A 191 22.50 -7.94 -25.04
N ARG A 192 22.99 -7.51 -23.87
CA ARG A 192 24.35 -6.99 -23.70
C ARG A 192 25.40 -8.06 -23.97
N ALA A 193 25.25 -9.25 -23.38
CA ALA A 193 26.16 -10.37 -23.57
C ALA A 193 26.26 -10.80 -25.05
N LEU A 194 25.12 -10.90 -25.74
CA LEU A 194 25.10 -11.23 -27.18
C LEU A 194 25.78 -10.16 -28.05
N LEU A 195 25.63 -8.89 -27.68
CA LEU A 195 26.27 -7.77 -28.39
C LEU A 195 27.78 -7.78 -28.18
N GLU A 196 28.23 -8.05 -26.95
CA GLU A 196 29.65 -8.20 -26.63
C GLU A 196 30.28 -9.41 -27.33
N GLN A 197 29.60 -10.55 -27.33
CA GLN A 197 30.03 -11.74 -28.07
C GLN A 197 30.22 -11.44 -29.56
N LYS A 198 29.22 -10.81 -30.18
CA LYS A 198 29.31 -10.47 -31.61
C LYS A 198 30.44 -9.50 -31.92
N MET A 199 30.67 -8.51 -31.06
CA MET A 199 31.79 -7.57 -31.23
C MET A 199 33.15 -8.27 -31.09
N GLU A 200 33.26 -9.23 -30.18
CA GLU A 200 34.47 -10.04 -30.00
C GLU A 200 34.72 -10.94 -31.22
N GLU A 201 33.68 -11.60 -31.73
CA GLU A 201 33.75 -12.41 -32.95
C GLU A 201 34.21 -11.56 -34.15
N GLU A 202 33.61 -10.38 -34.36
CA GLU A 202 34.01 -9.44 -35.41
C GLU A 202 35.47 -8.98 -35.25
N ARG A 203 35.93 -8.73 -34.02
CA ARG A 203 37.33 -8.37 -33.75
C ARG A 203 38.28 -9.50 -34.12
N VAL A 204 37.98 -10.73 -33.71
CA VAL A 204 38.80 -11.91 -34.03
C VAL A 204 38.83 -12.16 -35.54
N THR A 205 37.71 -11.96 -36.25
CA THR A 205 37.71 -12.08 -37.71
C THR A 205 38.57 -11.01 -38.38
N PHE A 206 38.51 -9.77 -37.90
CA PHE A 206 39.32 -8.67 -38.44
C PHE A 206 40.82 -8.89 -38.18
N ASP A 207 41.19 -9.32 -36.97
CA ASP A 207 42.57 -9.64 -36.61
C ASP A 207 43.14 -10.76 -37.50
N LYS A 208 42.32 -11.77 -37.81
CA LYS A 208 42.70 -12.85 -38.72
C LYS A 208 42.88 -12.36 -40.16
N GLU A 209 41.96 -11.55 -40.68
CA GLU A 209 42.07 -10.96 -42.01
C GLU A 209 43.31 -10.08 -42.15
N GLU A 210 43.63 -9.27 -41.14
CA GLU A 210 44.85 -8.47 -41.05
C GLU A 210 46.11 -9.36 -41.05
N GLN A 211 46.12 -10.44 -40.27
CA GLN A 211 47.23 -11.39 -40.21
C GLN A 211 47.45 -12.11 -41.54
N ASP A 212 46.37 -12.58 -42.18
CA ASP A 212 46.42 -13.27 -43.47
C ASP A 212 46.95 -12.33 -44.56
N LYS A 213 46.47 -11.09 -44.61
CA LYS A 213 46.94 -10.07 -45.54
C LYS A 213 48.42 -9.72 -45.32
N ARG A 214 48.86 -9.60 -44.07
CA ARG A 214 50.27 -9.38 -43.72
C ARG A 214 51.15 -10.55 -44.18
N SER A 215 50.71 -11.78 -43.95
CA SER A 215 51.42 -12.99 -44.37
C SER A 215 51.54 -13.09 -45.88
N GLN A 216 50.46 -12.78 -46.61
CA GLN A 216 50.47 -12.72 -48.08
C GLN A 216 51.43 -11.67 -48.62
N LEU A 217 51.47 -10.48 -48.01
CA LEU A 217 52.42 -9.41 -48.37
C LEU A 217 53.87 -9.84 -48.11
N GLN A 218 54.15 -10.46 -46.96
CA GLN A 218 55.48 -10.99 -46.63
C GLN A 218 55.92 -12.10 -47.57
N GLU A 219 55.01 -13.02 -47.93
CA GLU A 219 55.30 -14.08 -48.89
C GLU A 219 55.61 -13.51 -50.27
N ARG A 220 54.84 -12.51 -50.72
CA ARG A 220 55.10 -11.81 -51.99
C ARG A 220 56.45 -11.10 -51.97
N GLN A 221 56.76 -10.36 -50.91
CA GLN A 221 58.06 -9.70 -50.74
C GLN A 221 59.21 -10.73 -50.75
N SER A 222 59.06 -11.88 -50.09
CA SER A 222 60.06 -12.94 -50.10
C SER A 222 60.27 -13.54 -51.50
N LYS A 223 59.19 -13.72 -52.27
CA LYS A 223 59.28 -14.18 -53.67
C LYS A 223 59.96 -13.15 -54.56
N GLU A 224 59.59 -11.88 -54.43
CA GLU A 224 60.21 -10.77 -55.18
C GLU A 224 61.71 -10.66 -54.87
N LEU A 225 62.11 -10.78 -53.60
CA LEU A 225 63.53 -10.83 -53.20
C LEU A 225 64.27 -12.02 -53.81
N LYS A 226 63.69 -13.23 -53.76
CA LYS A 226 64.30 -14.42 -54.38
C LYS A 226 64.48 -14.25 -55.89
N THR A 227 63.48 -13.72 -56.57
CA THR A 227 63.57 -13.43 -58.01
C THR A 227 64.68 -12.42 -58.29
N PHE A 228 64.73 -11.35 -57.50
CA PHE A 228 65.78 -10.33 -57.59
C PHE A 228 67.19 -10.92 -57.38
N ASP A 229 67.38 -11.80 -56.38
CA ASP A 229 68.66 -12.47 -56.12
C ASP A 229 69.08 -13.37 -57.30
N ILE A 230 68.14 -14.11 -57.89
CA ILE A 230 68.37 -14.95 -59.07
C ILE A 230 68.78 -14.09 -60.27
N GLU A 231 68.04 -13.01 -60.56
CA GLU A 231 68.35 -12.08 -61.65
C GLU A 231 69.71 -11.40 -61.45
N THR A 232 70.01 -10.96 -60.23
CA THR A 232 71.29 -10.33 -59.86
C THR A 232 72.46 -11.29 -60.10
N THR A 233 72.32 -12.54 -59.65
CA THR A 233 73.32 -13.60 -59.88
C THR A 233 73.48 -13.93 -61.36
N ALA A 234 72.39 -13.99 -62.12
CA ALA A 234 72.40 -14.26 -63.57
C ALA A 234 73.11 -13.16 -64.37
N MET A 235 72.99 -11.91 -63.93
CA MET A 235 73.70 -10.75 -64.49
C MET A 235 75.19 -10.69 -64.09
N GLY A 236 75.69 -11.71 -63.39
CA GLY A 236 77.10 -11.83 -63.00
C GLY A 236 77.48 -11.11 -61.72
N LEU A 237 76.52 -10.51 -61.01
CA LEU A 237 76.75 -9.87 -59.72
C LEU A 237 76.49 -10.92 -58.62
N LYS A 238 77.54 -11.53 -58.07
CA LYS A 238 77.35 -12.41 -56.90
C LYS A 238 77.12 -11.54 -55.68
N ALA A 239 76.15 -11.90 -54.83
CA ALA A 239 75.87 -11.17 -53.59
C ALA A 239 77.13 -10.98 -52.71
N VAL A 240 78.04 -11.96 -52.72
CA VAL A 240 79.34 -11.88 -52.02
C VAL A 240 80.28 -10.84 -52.65
N GLU A 241 80.30 -10.71 -53.98
CA GLU A 241 81.14 -9.74 -54.70
C GLU A 241 80.60 -8.30 -54.55
N VAL A 242 79.28 -8.10 -54.43
CA VAL A 242 78.67 -6.78 -54.15
C VAL A 242 78.94 -6.34 -52.71
N VAL A 243 78.84 -7.24 -51.73
CA VAL A 243 79.20 -6.96 -50.33
C VAL A 243 80.70 -6.72 -50.20
N GLN A 244 81.52 -7.47 -50.93
CA GLN A 244 82.97 -7.29 -50.95
C GLN A 244 83.37 -5.98 -51.66
N ALA A 245 82.71 -5.59 -52.74
CA ALA A 245 82.89 -4.27 -53.37
C ALA A 245 82.42 -3.11 -52.47
N SER A 246 81.39 -3.34 -51.64
CA SER A 246 80.94 -2.37 -50.64
C SER A 246 81.89 -2.27 -49.43
N LEU A 247 82.63 -3.34 -49.12
CA LEU A 247 83.69 -3.36 -48.10
C LEU A 247 85.04 -2.84 -48.63
N GLU A 248 85.33 -3.01 -49.92
CA GLU A 248 86.51 -2.49 -50.61
C GLU A 248 86.42 -0.98 -50.89
N GLN A 249 85.25 -0.36 -50.71
CA GLN A 249 85.04 1.09 -50.71
C GLN A 249 85.17 1.73 -49.33
N VAL A 250 86.09 1.25 -48.49
CA VAL A 250 86.52 1.94 -47.27
C VAL A 250 87.99 2.33 -47.39
N ASP A 251 88.29 3.15 -48.42
CA ASP A 251 89.39 4.12 -48.44
C ASP A 251 89.24 4.96 -49.72
N ASP A 252 88.31 5.91 -49.70
CA ASP A 252 88.55 7.27 -50.17
C ASP A 252 87.30 8.15 -49.97
N ASP A 253 87.53 9.32 -49.38
CA ASP A 253 86.59 10.39 -49.08
C ASP A 253 85.69 10.77 -50.26
N ILE A 254 84.44 10.29 -50.28
CA ILE A 254 83.36 11.00 -50.98
C ILE A 254 82.10 10.97 -50.12
N SER A 255 81.86 12.12 -49.48
CA SER A 255 80.57 12.54 -48.91
C SER A 255 79.46 12.47 -49.98
N ILE A 256 78.82 11.32 -50.14
CA ILE A 256 77.55 11.19 -50.86
C ILE A 256 76.43 11.13 -49.83
N ARG A 257 75.84 12.30 -49.65
CA ARG A 257 74.61 12.57 -48.91
C ARG A 257 73.49 11.68 -49.47
N GLY A 258 73.34 10.49 -48.90
CA GLY A 258 72.24 9.57 -49.17
C GLY A 258 70.94 10.22 -48.74
N SER A 259 70.18 10.68 -49.72
CA SER A 259 68.86 11.28 -49.55
C SER A 259 67.93 10.26 -48.89
N MET A 260 67.68 10.43 -47.59
CA MET A 260 66.64 9.75 -46.85
C MET A 260 65.31 10.12 -47.51
N LEU A 261 64.76 9.22 -48.33
CA LEU A 261 63.37 9.29 -48.75
C LEU A 261 62.51 9.12 -47.49
N SER A 262 62.21 10.26 -46.86
CA SER A 262 61.23 10.39 -45.81
C SER A 262 59.88 9.95 -46.35
N LEU A 263 59.51 8.70 -46.07
CA LEU A 263 58.11 8.27 -46.08
C LEU A 263 57.42 8.91 -44.88
N SER A 264 57.22 10.22 -44.96
CA SER A 264 56.28 10.91 -44.08
C SER A 264 54.89 10.34 -44.36
N GLY A 265 54.32 9.68 -43.36
CA GLY A 265 53.00 9.07 -43.45
C GLY A 265 51.95 10.10 -43.89
N SER A 266 51.17 9.72 -44.89
CA SER A 266 49.92 10.40 -45.22
C SER A 266 48.95 10.22 -44.06
N SER A 267 48.99 11.15 -43.10
CA SER A 267 47.88 11.36 -42.16
C SER A 267 46.78 12.10 -42.90
N SER A 268 45.90 11.35 -43.56
CA SER A 268 44.60 11.84 -44.03
C SER A 268 43.70 12.04 -42.81
N SER A 269 43.89 13.15 -42.11
CA SER A 269 42.92 13.65 -41.14
C SER A 269 41.73 14.23 -41.90
N ASN A 270 40.71 13.40 -42.15
CA ASN A 270 39.38 13.91 -42.46
C ASN A 270 38.80 14.55 -41.19
N SER A 271 39.12 15.82 -41.01
CA SER A 271 38.44 16.75 -40.12
C SER A 271 37.07 17.10 -40.71
N PHE A 272 36.04 16.36 -40.33
CA PHE A 272 34.66 16.83 -40.40
C PHE A 272 34.29 17.37 -39.01
N THR A 273 34.52 18.66 -38.82
CA THR A 273 33.93 19.44 -37.72
C THR A 273 33.28 20.68 -38.30
N SER A 274 32.14 21.03 -37.70
CA SER A 274 31.27 22.20 -37.91
C SER A 274 30.22 22.06 -39.02
N HIS A 275 28.98 21.80 -38.63
CA HIS A 275 28.02 22.90 -38.43
C HIS A 275 26.76 22.39 -37.72
N THR A 276 26.61 22.76 -36.46
CA THR A 276 25.32 23.19 -35.90
C THR A 276 25.46 24.66 -35.55
N PRO A 277 24.54 25.49 -36.07
CA PRO A 277 23.93 26.47 -35.19
C PRO A 277 22.40 26.52 -35.33
N LEU A 278 21.76 26.70 -34.17
CA LEU A 278 20.34 26.93 -33.87
C LEU A 278 19.44 25.69 -33.79
#